data_AF-A0A968MFK1-F1
#
_entry.id   AF-A0A968MFK1-F1
#
_cell.length_a   1.000
_cell.length_b   1.000
_cell.length_c   1.000
_cell.angle_alpha   90.00
_cell.angle_beta   90.00
_cell.angle_gamma   90.00
#
_symmetry.space_group_name_H-M   'P 1'
#
loop_
_entity.id
_entity.type
_entity.pdbx_description
1 polymer ?
#
loop_
_entity_poly.entity_id
_entity_poly.type
_entity_poly.pdbx_seq_one_letter_code
_entity_poly.pdbx_strand_id
1 'polypeptide(L)'
;MECGFVDLIVGNLGNVPQMETLPWRPYPIVSNFFPHPALRNLDHLYFRYVSTLDTVAAPGIRKIPLLTTSPYTKVKPLLEGISYNDARQDPSPQEYNQGAKTVAYLLEGAFTSLYKNRILSGDPRAKGFVDQGQATKLLIVSDGDLLRNEVNRKTGAYAPMGYDKITGVTFGNRRFLLNMMDYLLDEQGLILARNKEIKLRPLDKKKLERDARFWQLFNLLLPLVLIVTLGILRYFWRKYQYGRKAA
;
A
#
# COMPACT_ATOMS: atom_id res chain seq x y z
N MET A 1 1.61 -0.40 8.73
CA MET A 1 2.27 -0.08 7.45
C MET A 1 3.55 -0.90 7.37
N GLU A 2 3.75 -1.68 6.31
CA GLU A 2 5.04 -2.34 6.07
C GLU A 2 6.02 -1.30 5.48
N CYS A 3 7.29 -1.39 5.84
CA CYS A 3 8.32 -0.46 5.39
C CYS A 3 9.63 -1.21 5.11
N GLY A 4 10.51 -0.58 4.35
CA GLY A 4 11.88 -1.05 4.16
C GLY A 4 12.76 -0.85 5.38
N PHE A 5 14.06 -1.00 5.17
CA PHE A 5 15.07 -0.93 6.22
C PHE A 5 16.14 0.11 5.90
N VAL A 6 16.93 0.46 6.92
CA VAL A 6 18.12 1.31 6.81
C VAL A 6 19.19 0.78 7.75
N ASP A 7 20.44 0.77 7.31
CA ASP A 7 21.58 0.42 8.15
C ASP A 7 22.09 1.68 8.88
N LEU A 8 22.12 1.64 10.21
CA LEU A 8 22.56 2.75 11.06
C LEU A 8 23.64 2.30 12.04
N ILE A 9 24.61 3.17 12.29
CA ILE A 9 25.58 2.97 13.36
C ILE A 9 24.87 3.26 14.69
N VAL A 10 24.66 2.23 15.52
CA VAL A 10 23.94 2.32 16.80
C VAL A 10 24.86 2.52 18.00
N GLY A 11 26.15 2.27 17.84
CA GLY A 11 27.17 2.50 18.86
C GLY A 11 28.54 2.00 18.39
N ASN A 12 29.53 2.02 19.28
CA ASN A 12 30.85 1.46 19.03
C ASN A 12 31.16 0.37 20.06
N LEU A 13 31.64 -0.78 19.61
CA LEU A 13 32.26 -1.78 20.48
C LEU A 13 33.76 -1.53 20.48
N GLY A 14 34.25 -0.76 21.45
CA GLY A 14 35.61 -0.22 21.42
C GLY A 14 35.77 0.81 20.28
N ASN A 15 36.67 0.54 19.33
CA ASN A 15 36.92 1.41 18.15
C ASN A 15 36.19 0.94 16.88
N VAL A 16 35.36 -0.11 16.94
CA VAL A 16 34.62 -0.61 15.78
C VAL A 16 33.17 -0.14 15.85
N PRO A 17 32.65 0.58 14.83
CA PRO A 17 31.25 0.96 14.78
C PRO A 17 30.37 -0.28 14.58
N GLN A 18 29.36 -0.44 15.44
CA GLN A 18 28.33 -1.45 15.28
C GLN A 18 27.20 -0.91 14.42
N MET A 19 26.97 -1.58 13.29
CA MET A 19 25.86 -1.30 12.40
C MET A 19 24.70 -2.24 12.70
N GLU A 20 23.50 -1.68 12.74
CA GLU A 20 22.26 -2.43 12.91
C GLU A 20 21.28 -2.01 11.82
N THR A 21 20.56 -3.00 11.28
CA THR A 21 19.52 -2.80 10.27
C THR A 21 18.19 -2.54 10.97
N LEU A 22 17.69 -1.32 10.85
CA LEU A 22 16.47 -0.87 11.53
C LEU A 22 15.33 -0.61 10.53
N PRO A 23 14.05 -0.81 10.92
CA PRO A 23 12.91 -0.50 10.07
C PRO A 23 12.84 1.01 9.77
N TRP A 24 12.77 1.35 8.48
CA TRP A 24 12.76 2.73 8.00
C TRP A 24 11.41 3.09 7.40
N ARG A 25 10.56 3.66 8.26
CA ARG A 25 9.17 4.02 7.94
C ARG A 25 8.99 5.00 6.76
N PRO A 26 9.93 5.93 6.48
CA PRO A 26 9.88 6.74 5.27
C PRO A 26 10.00 5.97 3.95
N TYR A 27 10.33 4.67 3.98
CA TYR A 27 10.33 3.79 2.80
C TYR A 27 9.12 2.85 2.82
N PRO A 28 7.91 3.33 2.53
CA PRO A 28 6.74 2.49 2.65
C PRO A 28 6.65 1.45 1.55
N ILE A 29 6.11 0.29 1.93
CA ILE A 29 5.76 -0.79 1.02
C ILE A 29 4.25 -0.75 0.83
N VAL A 30 3.80 -0.53 -0.41
CA VAL A 30 2.38 -0.36 -0.75
C VAL A 30 1.85 -1.64 -1.39
N SER A 31 0.71 -2.10 -0.87
CA SER A 31 0.03 -3.32 -1.32
C SER A 31 -1.46 -3.13 -1.59
N ASN A 32 -2.00 -1.93 -1.31
CA ASN A 32 -3.43 -1.66 -1.47
C ASN A 32 -3.67 -0.98 -2.82
N PHE A 33 -4.10 -1.80 -3.78
CA PHE A 33 -4.28 -1.42 -5.18
C PHE A 33 -5.75 -1.28 -5.52
N PHE A 34 -6.09 -0.28 -6.33
CA PHE A 34 -7.42 -0.16 -6.90
C PHE A 34 -7.72 -1.36 -7.82
N PRO A 35 -8.97 -1.84 -7.89
CA PRO A 35 -9.37 -2.87 -8.86
C PRO A 35 -9.22 -2.36 -10.30
N HIS A 36 -8.03 -2.51 -10.87
CA HIS A 36 -7.67 -2.02 -12.19
C HIS A 36 -6.90 -3.08 -12.99
N PRO A 37 -7.19 -3.30 -14.29
CA PRO A 37 -6.52 -4.28 -15.13
C PRO A 37 -4.99 -4.17 -15.11
N ALA A 38 -4.46 -2.94 -15.13
CA ALA A 38 -3.01 -2.67 -15.09
C ALA A 38 -2.33 -3.05 -13.76
N LEU A 39 -3.10 -3.24 -12.69
CA LEU A 39 -2.57 -3.58 -11.35
C LEU A 39 -2.74 -5.06 -11.00
N ARG A 40 -3.28 -5.89 -11.91
CA ARG A 40 -3.49 -7.32 -11.66
C ARG A 40 -2.17 -8.07 -11.50
N ASN A 41 -2.11 -8.96 -10.50
CA ASN A 41 -0.94 -9.78 -10.17
C ASN A 41 0.34 -8.97 -9.94
N LEU A 42 0.19 -7.75 -9.47
CA LEU A 42 1.30 -6.90 -9.10
C LEU A 42 1.76 -7.29 -7.69
N ASP A 43 3.06 -7.41 -7.51
CA ASP A 43 3.66 -7.57 -6.18
C ASP A 43 3.63 -6.22 -5.43
N HIS A 44 4.02 -6.24 -4.17
CA HIS A 44 4.21 -5.04 -3.37
C HIS A 44 5.09 -4.00 -4.10
N LEU A 45 4.74 -2.73 -3.95
CA LEU A 45 5.49 -1.62 -4.52
C LEU A 45 6.30 -0.91 -3.45
N TYR A 46 7.56 -0.66 -3.77
CA TYR A 46 8.50 -0.04 -2.85
C TYR A 46 8.71 1.42 -3.20
N PHE A 47 8.44 2.29 -2.22
CA PHE A 47 8.50 3.73 -2.34
C PHE A 47 9.56 4.30 -1.40
N ARG A 48 10.04 5.51 -1.70
CA ARG A 48 10.96 6.27 -0.85
C ARG A 48 10.44 7.70 -0.70
N TYR A 49 10.13 8.08 0.54
CA TYR A 49 9.66 9.43 0.87
C TYR A 49 8.40 9.84 0.09
N VAL A 50 7.44 8.91 -0.06
CA VAL A 50 6.20 9.15 -0.81
C VAL A 50 5.34 10.23 -0.18
N SER A 51 4.78 11.11 -1.01
CA SER A 51 3.83 12.13 -0.58
C SER A 51 2.38 11.69 -0.78
N THR A 52 1.43 12.32 -0.09
CA THR A 52 0.00 12.09 -0.32
C THR A 52 -0.49 12.92 -1.51
N LEU A 53 -1.44 12.40 -2.27
CA LEU A 53 -2.10 13.11 -3.36
C LEU A 53 -3.56 13.37 -3.02
N ASP A 54 -3.98 14.62 -3.18
CA ASP A 54 -5.38 15.05 -3.13
C ASP A 54 -5.79 15.58 -4.50
N THR A 55 -7.08 15.46 -4.81
CA THR A 55 -7.63 15.89 -6.10
C THR A 55 -8.67 16.97 -5.92
N VAL A 56 -8.73 17.91 -6.86
CA VAL A 56 -9.80 18.91 -6.96
C VAL A 56 -10.89 18.48 -7.93
N ALA A 57 -12.06 19.10 -7.86
CA ALA A 57 -13.13 18.87 -8.84
C ALA A 57 -12.66 19.27 -10.25
N ALA A 58 -12.90 18.41 -11.25
CA ALA A 58 -12.57 18.70 -12.64
C ALA A 58 -13.59 18.01 -13.54
N PRO A 59 -14.50 18.76 -14.20
CA PRO A 59 -15.51 18.20 -15.09
C PRO A 59 -14.87 17.44 -16.25
N GLY A 60 -15.43 16.27 -16.58
CA GLY A 60 -14.96 15.45 -17.70
C GLY A 60 -13.65 14.68 -17.45
N ILE A 61 -13.06 14.77 -16.24
CA ILE A 61 -11.87 14.00 -15.86
C ILE A 61 -12.25 12.94 -14.82
N ARG A 62 -12.17 11.67 -15.23
CA ARG A 62 -12.28 10.52 -14.33
C ARG A 62 -10.98 10.39 -13.54
N LYS A 63 -11.07 10.28 -12.22
CA LYS A 63 -9.91 10.13 -11.32
C LYS A 63 -9.97 8.77 -10.63
N ILE A 64 -9.00 7.91 -10.89
CA ILE A 64 -8.91 6.55 -10.34
C ILE A 64 -7.74 6.50 -9.34
N PRO A 65 -7.98 6.28 -8.05
CA PRO A 65 -6.93 6.25 -7.02
C PRO A 65 -6.17 4.91 -7.05
N LEU A 66 -5.22 4.76 -7.98
CA LEU A 66 -4.54 3.48 -8.27
C LEU A 66 -3.88 2.84 -7.04
N LEU A 67 -3.13 3.63 -6.27
CA LEU A 67 -2.29 3.14 -5.18
C LEU A 67 -2.62 3.91 -3.90
N THR A 68 -2.87 3.18 -2.82
CA THR A 68 -3.20 3.77 -1.51
C THR A 68 -2.37 3.15 -0.40
N THR A 69 -2.06 3.92 0.64
CA THR A 69 -1.39 3.43 1.84
C THR A 69 -2.33 2.58 2.70
N SER A 70 -1.78 1.90 3.71
CA SER A 70 -2.58 1.18 4.69
C SER A 70 -3.44 2.12 5.55
N PRO A 71 -4.49 1.63 6.23
CA PRO A 71 -5.26 2.42 7.20
C PRO A 71 -4.40 3.01 8.33
N TYR A 72 -3.27 2.36 8.66
CA TYR A 72 -2.31 2.79 9.67
C TYR A 72 -1.24 3.72 9.07
N THR A 73 -1.60 4.98 8.80
CA THR A 73 -0.69 5.97 8.18
C THR A 73 -0.46 7.17 9.11
N LYS A 74 0.78 7.67 9.10
CA LYS A 74 1.18 8.97 9.67
C LYS A 74 1.78 9.81 8.54
N VAL A 75 1.16 10.95 8.22
CA VAL A 75 1.76 11.95 7.33
C VAL A 75 2.54 12.93 8.20
N LYS A 76 3.83 13.08 7.91
CA LYS A 76 4.70 14.08 8.55
C LYS A 76 4.62 15.40 7.77
N PRO A 77 4.42 16.55 8.44
CA PRO A 77 4.56 17.87 7.82
C PRO A 77 5.98 18.10 7.31
N LEU A 78 6.11 18.89 6.24
CA LEU A 78 7.40 19.17 5.61
C LEU A 78 8.43 19.78 6.59
N LEU A 79 7.98 20.59 7.55
CA LEU A 79 8.83 21.29 8.50
C LEU A 79 9.37 20.41 9.64
N GLU A 80 8.80 19.22 9.88
CA GLU A 80 9.20 18.34 10.99
C GLU A 80 10.51 17.59 10.71
N GLY A 81 10.94 17.54 9.45
CA GLY A 81 12.12 16.78 9.04
C GLY A 81 11.99 15.27 9.29
N ILE A 82 13.00 14.52 8.85
CA ILE A 82 13.09 13.07 9.06
C ILE A 82 14.41 12.80 9.78
N SER A 83 14.31 12.25 10.98
CA SER A 83 15.47 11.94 11.81
C SER A 83 15.78 10.44 11.78
N TYR A 84 17.05 10.08 11.68
CA TYR A 84 17.47 8.68 11.82
C TYR A 84 17.16 8.10 13.20
N ASN A 85 17.02 8.95 14.22
CA ASN A 85 16.57 8.51 15.54
C ASN A 85 15.14 7.97 15.52
N ASP A 86 14.31 8.37 14.54
CA ASP A 86 12.97 7.82 14.39
C ASP A 86 13.03 6.30 14.17
N ALA A 87 14.04 5.78 13.44
CA ALA A 87 14.21 4.33 13.23
C ALA A 87 14.35 3.53 14.52
N ARG A 88 14.91 4.16 15.56
CA ARG A 88 15.19 3.55 16.87
C ARG A 88 13.98 3.56 17.80
N GLN A 89 12.96 4.32 17.46
CA GLN A 89 11.74 4.45 18.26
C GLN A 89 10.65 3.55 17.71
N ASP A 90 10.00 2.81 18.60
CA ASP A 90 8.81 2.05 18.27
C ASP A 90 7.67 2.99 17.88
N PRO A 91 6.94 2.72 16.78
CA PRO A 91 5.86 3.58 16.34
C PRO A 91 4.69 3.50 17.34
N SER A 92 4.29 4.65 17.87
CA SER A 92 3.08 4.78 18.68
C SER A 92 1.83 4.60 17.80
N PRO A 93 0.95 3.60 18.06
CA PRO A 93 -0.25 3.39 17.26
C PRO A 93 -1.17 4.62 17.16
N GLN A 94 -1.15 5.49 18.18
CA GLN A 94 -1.92 6.71 18.25
C GLN A 94 -1.50 7.73 17.17
N GLU A 95 -0.25 7.67 16.71
CA GLU A 95 0.27 8.58 15.68
C GLU A 95 -0.08 8.12 14.25
N TYR A 96 -0.43 6.85 14.08
CA TYR A 96 -0.72 6.22 12.77
C TYR A 96 -2.24 6.09 12.55
N ASN A 97 -2.97 7.18 12.76
CA ASN A 97 -4.43 7.23 12.77
C ASN A 97 -5.05 8.02 11.59
N GLN A 98 -4.27 8.39 10.59
CA GLN A 98 -4.73 9.30 9.52
C GLN A 98 -5.44 8.59 8.35
N GLY A 99 -5.68 7.29 8.47
CA GLY A 99 -6.37 6.48 7.45
C GLY A 99 -5.52 6.19 6.21
N ALA A 100 -6.14 5.55 5.22
CA ALA A 100 -5.50 5.31 3.93
C ALA A 100 -5.35 6.61 3.15
N LYS A 101 -4.18 6.82 2.53
CA LYS A 101 -3.86 7.99 1.70
C LYS A 101 -3.51 7.56 0.30
N THR A 102 -4.02 8.26 -0.71
CA THR A 102 -3.68 7.96 -2.10
C THR A 102 -2.29 8.49 -2.44
N VAL A 103 -1.49 7.69 -3.13
CA VAL A 103 -0.13 8.02 -3.56
C VAL A 103 0.07 7.95 -5.07
N ALA A 104 -0.91 7.40 -5.80
CA ALA A 104 -0.94 7.48 -7.25
C ALA A 104 -2.37 7.57 -7.79
N TYR A 105 -2.56 8.37 -8.84
CA TYR A 105 -3.81 8.53 -9.56
C TYR A 105 -3.61 8.21 -11.05
N LEU A 106 -4.61 7.56 -11.64
CA LEU A 106 -4.82 7.53 -13.09
C LEU A 106 -5.95 8.50 -13.41
N LEU A 107 -5.66 9.48 -14.25
CA LEU A 107 -6.62 10.45 -14.75
C LEU A 107 -6.96 10.12 -16.20
N GLU A 108 -8.24 10.04 -16.52
CA GLU A 108 -8.72 9.77 -17.88
C GLU A 108 -9.74 10.83 -18.30
N GLY A 109 -9.56 11.40 -19.48
CA GLY A 109 -10.53 12.36 -20.03
C GLY A 109 -9.89 13.39 -20.95
N ALA A 110 -10.67 14.39 -21.30
CA ALA A 110 -10.24 15.51 -22.14
C ALA A 110 -9.81 16.67 -21.25
N PHE A 111 -8.51 16.97 -21.20
CA PHE A 111 -7.96 17.99 -20.33
C PHE A 111 -8.16 19.39 -20.88
N THR A 112 -8.59 20.31 -20.03
CA THR A 112 -8.73 21.72 -20.38
C THR A 112 -7.36 22.41 -20.43
N SER A 113 -7.14 23.22 -21.47
CA SER A 113 -5.91 24.00 -21.60
C SER A 113 -5.80 25.07 -20.51
N LEU A 114 -4.58 25.25 -19.98
CA LEU A 114 -4.26 26.33 -19.03
C LEU A 114 -4.51 27.73 -19.62
N TYR A 115 -4.50 27.85 -20.95
CA TYR A 115 -4.70 29.10 -21.67
C TYR A 115 -6.16 29.32 -22.09
N LYS A 116 -7.08 28.41 -21.75
CA LYS A 116 -8.52 28.64 -21.97
C LYS A 116 -8.96 29.94 -21.30
N ASN A 117 -9.74 30.73 -22.03
CA ASN A 117 -10.22 32.06 -21.61
C ASN A 117 -9.12 33.11 -21.38
N ARG A 118 -7.89 32.90 -21.86
CA ARG A 118 -6.85 33.95 -21.87
C ARG A 118 -6.87 34.72 -23.19
N ILE A 119 -6.63 36.03 -23.13
CA ILE A 119 -6.49 36.88 -24.31
C ILE A 119 -5.14 36.57 -24.98
N LEU A 120 -5.18 36.10 -26.22
CA LEU A 120 -3.99 35.72 -27.01
C LEU A 120 -3.66 36.73 -28.13
N SER A 121 -4.26 37.93 -28.11
CA SER A 121 -4.09 38.92 -29.17
C SER A 121 -2.61 39.33 -29.34
N GLY A 122 -2.08 39.11 -30.55
CA GLY A 122 -0.67 39.40 -30.88
C GLY A 122 0.31 38.26 -30.59
N ASP A 123 -0.12 37.16 -29.97
CA ASP A 123 0.73 35.98 -29.77
C ASP A 123 0.72 35.09 -31.03
N PRO A 124 1.89 34.84 -31.68
CA PRO A 124 1.97 33.92 -32.81
C PRO A 124 1.43 32.51 -32.52
N ARG A 125 1.43 32.08 -31.25
CA ARG A 125 0.93 30.77 -30.80
C ARG A 125 -0.60 30.66 -30.83
N ALA A 126 -1.33 31.79 -30.99
CA ALA A 126 -2.79 31.78 -31.07
C ALA A 126 -3.32 30.94 -32.24
N LYS A 127 -2.57 30.83 -33.34
CA LYS A 127 -2.97 30.07 -34.53
C LYS A 127 -3.11 28.56 -34.30
N GLY A 128 -2.44 28.02 -33.28
CA GLY A 128 -2.47 26.59 -32.92
C GLY A 128 -3.11 26.32 -31.56
N PHE A 129 -3.86 27.28 -31.02
CA PHE A 129 -4.45 27.14 -29.69
C PHE A 129 -5.57 26.09 -29.69
N VAL A 130 -5.47 25.15 -28.74
CA VAL A 130 -6.49 24.14 -28.46
C VAL A 130 -7.01 24.40 -27.05
N ASP A 131 -8.32 24.65 -26.91
CA ASP A 131 -8.95 24.97 -25.64
C ASP A 131 -9.20 23.72 -24.77
N GLN A 132 -9.46 22.58 -25.42
CA GLN A 132 -9.67 21.29 -24.80
C GLN A 132 -8.91 20.21 -25.58
N GLY A 133 -8.04 19.48 -24.89
CA GLY A 133 -7.29 18.37 -25.46
C GLY A 133 -8.17 17.17 -25.79
N GLN A 134 -7.65 16.27 -26.62
CA GLN A 134 -8.28 14.98 -26.88
C GLN A 134 -8.34 14.11 -25.61
N ALA A 135 -9.19 13.08 -25.63
CA ALA A 135 -9.26 12.12 -24.55
C ALA A 135 -7.90 11.43 -24.37
N THR A 136 -7.28 11.63 -23.21
CA THR A 136 -5.95 11.12 -22.89
C THR A 136 -5.94 10.53 -21.48
N LYS A 137 -4.91 9.75 -21.20
CA LYS A 137 -4.68 9.11 -19.90
C LYS A 137 -3.40 9.68 -19.29
N LEU A 138 -3.44 10.00 -18.00
CA LEU A 138 -2.30 10.53 -17.25
C LEU A 138 -2.10 9.74 -15.96
N LEU A 139 -0.90 9.18 -15.78
CA LEU A 139 -0.47 8.58 -14.53
C LEU A 139 0.26 9.63 -13.69
N ILE A 140 -0.20 9.84 -12.46
CA ILE A 140 0.43 10.70 -11.46
C ILE A 140 0.88 9.82 -10.30
N VAL A 141 2.16 9.90 -9.93
CA VAL A 141 2.75 9.21 -8.78
C VAL A 141 3.52 10.23 -7.96
N SER A 142 3.35 10.20 -6.64
CA SER A 142 3.96 11.17 -5.71
C SER A 142 5.38 10.81 -5.24
N ASP A 143 6.08 9.95 -5.99
CA ASP A 143 7.43 9.50 -5.70
C ASP A 143 8.19 9.25 -7.01
N GLY A 144 9.29 9.99 -7.20
CA GLY A 144 10.19 9.83 -8.35
C GLY A 144 11.15 8.64 -8.22
N ASP A 145 11.39 8.15 -7.01
CA ASP A 145 12.27 7.01 -6.74
C ASP A 145 11.61 5.66 -7.07
N LEU A 146 10.28 5.64 -7.28
CA LEU A 146 9.55 4.43 -7.67
C LEU A 146 10.17 3.78 -8.93
N LEU A 147 10.66 4.61 -9.86
CA LEU A 147 11.24 4.19 -11.14
C LEU A 147 12.77 4.14 -11.13
N ARG A 148 13.40 4.28 -9.96
CA ARG A 148 14.87 4.34 -9.85
C ARG A 148 15.49 2.95 -9.92
N ASN A 149 16.56 2.83 -10.71
CA ASN A 149 17.51 1.73 -10.61
C ASN A 149 18.68 2.17 -9.72
N GLU A 150 19.05 1.32 -8.78
CA GLU A 150 20.23 1.55 -7.96
C GLU A 150 21.51 1.28 -8.78
N VAL A 151 22.50 2.15 -8.66
CA VAL A 151 23.80 1.98 -9.32
C VAL A 151 24.87 1.69 -8.28
N ASN A 152 25.66 0.65 -8.50
CA ASN A 152 26.86 0.40 -7.72
C ASN A 152 27.96 1.34 -8.22
N ARG A 153 28.33 2.35 -7.43
CA ARG A 153 29.35 3.34 -7.80
C ARG A 153 30.75 2.74 -8.01
N LYS A 154 31.05 1.59 -7.40
CA LYS A 154 32.36 0.93 -7.54
C LYS A 154 32.49 0.14 -8.83
N THR A 155 31.43 -0.58 -9.22
CA THR A 155 31.45 -1.48 -10.38
C THR A 155 30.75 -0.92 -11.62
N GLY A 156 29.98 0.16 -11.46
CA GLY A 156 29.10 0.70 -12.51
C GLY A 156 27.85 -0.14 -12.78
N ALA A 157 27.68 -1.29 -12.10
CA ALA A 157 26.56 -2.19 -12.35
C ALA A 157 25.23 -1.63 -11.84
N TYR A 158 24.15 -1.89 -12.58
CA TYR A 158 22.78 -1.47 -12.24
C TYR A 158 22.02 -2.63 -11.60
N ALA A 159 21.36 -2.37 -10.47
CA ALA A 159 20.41 -3.31 -9.90
C ALA A 159 19.05 -3.22 -10.63
N PRO A 160 18.22 -4.28 -10.60
CA PRO A 160 16.87 -4.20 -11.16
C PRO A 160 16.03 -3.14 -10.43
N MET A 161 15.07 -2.55 -11.15
CA MET A 161 14.16 -1.54 -10.59
C MET A 161 13.31 -2.15 -9.48
N GLY A 162 13.21 -1.46 -8.34
CA GLY A 162 12.55 -1.97 -7.15
C GLY A 162 13.39 -2.96 -6.34
N TYR A 163 14.69 -3.09 -6.60
CA TYR A 163 15.58 -3.89 -5.76
C TYR A 163 15.97 -3.14 -4.48
N ASP A 164 15.73 -3.78 -3.33
CA ASP A 164 16.26 -3.33 -2.05
C ASP A 164 17.56 -4.09 -1.72
N LYS A 165 18.65 -3.33 -1.52
CA LYS A 165 19.99 -3.88 -1.27
C LYS A 165 20.12 -4.53 0.10
N ILE A 166 19.32 -4.08 1.06
CA ILE A 166 19.42 -4.55 2.45
C ILE A 166 18.71 -5.90 2.59
N THR A 167 17.47 -6.00 2.12
CA THR A 167 16.70 -7.25 2.20
C THR A 167 17.01 -8.23 1.06
N GLY A 168 17.61 -7.76 -0.04
CA GLY A 168 17.83 -8.55 -1.24
C GLY A 168 16.56 -8.85 -2.04
N VAL A 169 15.42 -8.24 -1.68
CA VAL A 169 14.13 -8.45 -2.32
C VAL A 169 13.96 -7.52 -3.53
N THR A 170 13.36 -8.03 -4.60
CA THR A 170 12.94 -7.21 -5.76
C THR A 170 11.44 -7.03 -5.76
N PHE A 171 10.98 -5.80 -5.62
CA PHE A 171 9.57 -5.41 -5.59
C PHE A 171 8.97 -5.27 -6.99
N GLY A 172 7.64 -5.12 -7.05
CA GLY A 172 6.84 -5.07 -8.27
C GLY A 172 7.02 -3.81 -9.14
N ASN A 173 7.89 -2.87 -8.76
CA ASN A 173 8.04 -1.55 -9.38
C ASN A 173 8.23 -1.62 -10.91
N ARG A 174 9.11 -2.49 -11.40
CA ARG A 174 9.34 -2.68 -12.84
C ARG A 174 8.07 -3.12 -13.55
N ARG A 175 7.34 -4.07 -12.97
CA ARG A 175 6.11 -4.63 -13.54
C ARG A 175 4.97 -3.62 -13.53
N PHE A 176 4.89 -2.80 -12.49
CA PHE A 176 3.94 -1.68 -12.42
C PHE A 176 4.17 -0.71 -13.58
N LEU A 177 5.42 -0.26 -13.79
CA LEU A 177 5.73 0.65 -14.88
C LEU A 177 5.34 0.05 -16.24
N LEU A 178 5.75 -1.17 -16.51
CA LEU A 178 5.44 -1.84 -17.78
C LEU A 178 3.93 -2.00 -18.00
N ASN A 179 3.19 -2.47 -16.98
CA ASN A 179 1.74 -2.59 -17.09
C ASN A 179 1.04 -1.23 -17.29
N MET A 180 1.54 -0.17 -16.66
CA MET A 180 0.99 1.16 -16.83
C MET A 180 1.34 1.74 -18.21
N MET A 181 2.56 1.54 -18.70
CA MET A 181 2.94 1.91 -20.07
C MET A 181 2.05 1.20 -21.09
N ASP A 182 1.89 -0.13 -20.94
CA ASP A 182 0.96 -0.91 -21.75
C ASP A 182 -0.44 -0.27 -21.71
N TYR A 183 -0.99 0.02 -20.53
CA TYR A 183 -2.33 0.61 -20.38
C TYR A 183 -2.48 2.02 -20.99
N LEU A 184 -1.44 2.84 -20.88
CA LEU A 184 -1.44 4.22 -21.35
C LEU A 184 -1.31 4.30 -22.88
N LEU A 185 -0.62 3.33 -23.49
CA LEU A 185 -0.41 3.23 -24.93
C LEU A 185 -1.43 2.32 -25.64
N ASP A 186 -2.15 1.46 -24.89
CA ASP A 186 -3.13 0.52 -25.42
C ASP A 186 -4.44 1.24 -25.82
N GLU A 187 -4.63 1.38 -27.13
CA GLU A 187 -5.85 1.88 -27.75
C GLU A 187 -6.92 0.78 -27.93
N GLN A 188 -6.53 -0.49 -28.00
CA GLN A 188 -7.40 -1.62 -28.35
C GLN A 188 -7.95 -2.38 -27.13
N GLY A 189 -7.51 -2.05 -25.92
CA GLY A 189 -7.98 -2.65 -24.68
C GLY A 189 -7.52 -4.10 -24.47
N LEU A 190 -6.40 -4.50 -25.10
CA LEU A 190 -5.80 -5.83 -24.97
C LEU A 190 -5.48 -6.19 -23.51
N ILE A 191 -5.19 -5.19 -22.67
CA ILE A 191 -4.93 -5.39 -21.25
C ILE A 191 -6.15 -5.95 -20.49
N LEU A 192 -7.36 -5.75 -21.02
CA LEU A 192 -8.60 -6.27 -20.43
C LEU A 192 -8.71 -7.80 -20.56
N ALA A 193 -8.09 -8.39 -21.57
CA ALA A 193 -8.12 -9.83 -21.84
C ALA A 193 -7.25 -10.67 -20.88
N ARG A 194 -6.44 -10.04 -20.02
CA ARG A 194 -5.65 -10.74 -18.99
C ARG A 194 -6.57 -11.29 -17.88
N ASN A 195 -7.06 -12.52 -18.06
CA ASN A 195 -8.10 -13.15 -17.22
C ASN A 195 -7.62 -13.78 -15.90
N LYS A 196 -6.31 -13.96 -15.67
CA LYS A 196 -5.83 -14.60 -14.43
C LYS A 196 -5.65 -13.54 -13.34
N GLU A 197 -6.42 -13.62 -12.26
CA GLU A 197 -6.27 -12.79 -11.05
C GLU A 197 -5.87 -13.70 -9.87
N ILE A 198 -4.69 -13.47 -9.31
CA ILE A 198 -4.26 -14.11 -8.06
C ILE A 198 -4.68 -13.18 -6.91
N LYS A 199 -5.79 -13.53 -6.25
CA LYS A 199 -6.29 -12.77 -5.10
C LYS A 199 -5.46 -13.11 -3.85
N LEU A 200 -4.42 -12.33 -3.59
CA LEU A 200 -3.74 -12.36 -2.30
C LEU A 200 -4.60 -11.58 -1.29
N ARG A 201 -4.92 -12.22 -0.16
CA ARG A 201 -5.61 -11.58 0.97
C ARG A 201 -4.59 -11.41 2.09
N PRO A 202 -3.83 -10.30 2.11
CA PRO A 202 -2.82 -10.10 3.15
C PRO A 202 -3.52 -10.06 4.51
N LEU A 203 -2.95 -10.80 5.47
CA LEU A 203 -3.47 -10.87 6.82
C LEU A 203 -3.10 -9.58 7.58
N ASP A 204 -4.08 -8.92 8.17
CA ASP A 204 -3.83 -7.78 9.06
C ASP A 204 -3.24 -8.28 10.38
N LYS A 205 -1.90 -8.25 10.47
CA LYS A 205 -1.14 -8.68 11.64
C LYS A 205 -1.51 -7.88 12.90
N LYS A 206 -1.88 -6.59 12.77
CA LYS A 206 -2.24 -5.75 13.93
C LYS A 206 -3.62 -6.05 14.46
N LYS A 207 -4.57 -6.32 13.58
CA LYS A 207 -5.86 -6.86 14.00
C LYS A 207 -5.70 -8.22 14.68
N LEU A 208 -4.87 -9.10 14.12
CA LEU A 208 -4.58 -10.42 14.71
C LEU A 208 -3.99 -10.29 16.11
N GLU A 209 -2.96 -9.45 16.31
CA GLU A 209 -2.34 -9.20 17.62
C GLU A 209 -3.36 -8.70 18.66
N ARG A 210 -4.24 -7.77 18.27
CA ARG A 210 -5.26 -7.20 19.16
C ARG A 210 -6.31 -8.25 19.56
N ASP A 211 -6.80 -9.03 18.59
CA ASP A 211 -7.89 -9.97 18.80
C ASP A 211 -7.40 -11.35 19.25
N ALA A 212 -6.08 -11.60 19.26
CA ALA A 212 -5.48 -12.90 19.55
C ALA A 212 -5.98 -13.49 20.86
N ARG A 213 -6.01 -12.69 21.94
CA ARG A 213 -6.47 -13.15 23.26
C ARG A 213 -7.94 -13.58 23.25
N PHE A 214 -8.80 -12.83 22.56
CA PHE A 214 -10.21 -13.17 22.42
C PHE A 214 -10.37 -14.52 21.70
N TRP A 215 -9.71 -14.68 20.55
CA TRP A 215 -9.78 -15.92 19.77
C TRP A 215 -9.16 -17.12 20.48
N GLN A 216 -8.06 -16.92 21.21
CA GLN A 216 -7.45 -17.95 22.04
C GLN A 216 -8.40 -18.40 23.16
N LEU A 217 -9.02 -17.46 23.87
CA LEU A 217 -9.93 -17.77 24.96
C LEU A 217 -11.21 -18.43 24.45
N PHE A 218 -11.75 -17.95 23.32
CA PHE A 218 -12.91 -18.54 22.67
C PHE A 218 -12.64 -19.99 22.26
N ASN A 219 -11.53 -20.27 21.58
CA ASN A 219 -11.18 -21.64 21.16
C ASN A 219 -10.83 -22.57 22.32
N LEU A 220 -10.38 -22.04 23.46
CA LEU A 220 -10.11 -22.81 24.67
C LEU A 220 -11.40 -23.14 25.43
N LEU A 221 -12.28 -22.15 25.65
CA LEU A 221 -13.48 -22.30 26.47
C LEU A 221 -14.63 -22.99 25.72
N LEU A 222 -14.75 -22.79 24.41
CA LEU A 222 -15.87 -23.34 23.64
C LEU A 222 -15.97 -24.88 23.73
N PRO A 223 -14.89 -25.67 23.56
CA PRO A 223 -14.97 -27.13 23.74
C PRO A 223 -15.32 -27.55 25.17
N LEU A 224 -14.80 -26.85 26.18
CA LEU A 224 -15.10 -27.14 27.59
C LEU A 224 -16.59 -26.92 27.90
N VAL A 225 -17.14 -25.79 27.45
CA VAL A 225 -18.57 -25.47 27.61
C VAL A 225 -19.44 -26.50 26.87
N LEU A 226 -19.06 -26.93 25.68
CA LEU A 226 -19.77 -27.98 24.94
C LEU A 226 -19.79 -29.32 25.70
N ILE A 227 -18.67 -29.74 26.31
CA ILE A 227 -18.63 -30.97 27.11
C ILE A 227 -19.52 -30.86 28.35
N VAL A 228 -19.43 -29.74 29.07
CA VAL A 228 -20.22 -29.52 30.30
C VAL A 228 -21.71 -29.47 29.97
N THR A 229 -22.11 -28.74 28.93
CA THR A 229 -23.51 -28.64 28.50
C THR A 229 -24.06 -29.99 28.05
N LEU A 230 -23.32 -30.76 27.24
CA LEU A 230 -23.72 -32.12 26.87
C LEU A 230 -23.81 -33.06 28.08
N GLY A 231 -22.90 -32.92 29.05
CA GLY A 231 -22.94 -33.66 30.31
C GLY A 231 -24.21 -33.35 31.12
N ILE A 232 -24.56 -32.08 31.26
CA ILE A 232 -25.77 -31.61 31.95
C ILE A 232 -27.03 -32.10 31.23
N LEU A 233 -27.09 -31.92 29.90
CA LEU A 233 -28.19 -32.40 29.07
C LEU A 233 -28.40 -33.91 29.24
N ARG A 234 -27.31 -34.70 29.22
CA ARG A 234 -27.37 -36.15 29.43
C ARG A 234 -27.83 -36.50 30.85
N TYR A 235 -27.38 -35.77 31.87
CA TYR A 235 -27.80 -35.98 33.25
C TYR A 235 -29.31 -35.75 33.42
N PHE A 236 -29.83 -34.63 32.90
CA PHE A 236 -31.27 -34.35 32.95
C PHE A 236 -32.07 -35.35 32.11
N TRP A 237 -31.62 -35.70 30.91
CA TRP A 237 -32.29 -36.68 30.07
C TRP A 237 -32.39 -38.06 30.75
N ARG A 238 -31.31 -38.50 31.41
CA ARG A 238 -31.29 -39.73 32.20
C ARG A 238 -32.23 -39.64 33.41
N LYS A 239 -32.28 -38.49 34.10
CA LYS A 239 -33.21 -38.29 35.22
C LYS A 239 -34.68 -38.37 34.77
N TYR A 240 -35.02 -37.84 33.59
CA TYR A 240 -36.38 -37.94 33.04
C TYR A 240 -36.75 -39.35 32.58
N GLN A 241 -35.83 -40.10 31.96
CA GLN A 241 -36.11 -41.45 31.47
C GLN A 241 -36.15 -42.52 32.57
N TYR A 242 -35.27 -42.43 33.58
CA TYR A 242 -35.13 -43.44 34.63
C TYR A 242 -35.71 -43.02 35.98
N GLY A 243 -36.16 -41.77 36.14
CA GLY A 243 -36.78 -41.24 37.36
C GLY A 243 -38.30 -41.48 37.48
N ARG A 244 -38.97 -42.05 36.47
CA ARG A 244 -40.37 -42.53 36.57
C ARG A 244 -40.42 -44.04 36.75
N LYS A 245 -39.88 -44.54 37.87
CA LYS A 245 -40.29 -45.80 38.53
C LYS A 245 -39.95 -45.71 40.02
N ALA A 246 -40.81 -45.01 40.77
CA ALA A 246 -41.01 -45.20 42.21
C ALA A 246 -42.21 -44.33 42.65
N ALA A 247 -43.41 -44.88 42.43
CA ALA A 247 -44.72 -44.64 43.06
C ALA A 247 -45.80 -44.94 42.02
#